data_AF-A0A6A4ZWP7-F1
#
_entry.id   AF-A0A6A4ZWP7-F1
#
_cell.length_a   1.000
_cell.length_b   1.000
_cell.length_c   1.000
_cell.angle_alpha   90.00
_cell.angle_beta   90.00
_cell.angle_gamma   90.00
#
_symmetry.space_group_name_H-M   'P 1'
#
loop_
_entity.id
_entity.type
_entity.pdbx_description
1 polymer ?
#
loop_
_entity_poly.entity_id
_entity_poly.type
_entity_poly.pdbx_seq_one_letter_code
_entity_poly.pdbx_strand_id
1 'polypeptide(L)'
;MKARTAGIFAIGLIIRLACVLWAEYQDRTMPVKYTDVDYDVYTDASREILQGNSPFDRTTYRYTPILAYMLLPNVYLHEAWGKLLFVASDMIVGYLLYAILMMRAMPEASAINYTMWWLYHPFSINISTRGNADTVVVLLCLLTIYFLMKKHLVVAALLYVYTQCPWRC
;
A
#
# COMPACT_ATOMS: atom_id res chain seq x y z
N MET A 1 -1.66 -22.84 -0.79
CA MET A 1 -2.14 -22.16 0.43
C MET A 1 -3.31 -22.96 0.98
N LYS A 2 -3.33 -23.31 2.27
CA LYS A 2 -4.46 -24.07 2.86
C LYS A 2 -5.74 -23.23 2.83
N ALA A 3 -6.91 -23.88 2.74
CA ALA A 3 -8.22 -23.22 2.66
C ALA A 3 -8.46 -22.23 3.81
N ARG A 4 -8.03 -22.58 5.03
CA ARG A 4 -8.08 -21.69 6.20
C ARG A 4 -7.31 -20.38 5.98
N THR A 5 -6.09 -20.47 5.46
CA THR A 5 -5.23 -19.31 5.19
C THR A 5 -5.84 -18.43 4.11
N ALA A 6 -6.34 -19.02 3.02
CA ALA A 6 -7.03 -18.26 1.98
C ALA A 6 -8.28 -17.53 2.52
N GLY A 7 -9.06 -18.18 3.38
CA GLY A 7 -10.23 -17.56 4.01
C GLY A 7 -9.88 -16.34 4.86
N ILE A 8 -8.77 -16.38 5.60
CA ILE A 8 -8.30 -15.25 6.42
C ILE A 8 -7.93 -14.05 5.56
N PHE A 9 -7.20 -14.28 4.46
CA PHE A 9 -6.86 -13.21 3.52
C PHE A 9 -8.10 -12.65 2.83
N ALA A 10 -9.05 -13.52 2.45
CA ALA A 10 -10.30 -13.11 1.84
C ALA A 10 -11.13 -12.22 2.77
N ILE A 11 -11.29 -12.59 4.05
CA ILE A 11 -11.99 -11.77 5.04
C ILE A 11 -11.26 -10.43 5.23
N GLY A 12 -9.93 -10.45 5.36
CA GLY A 12 -9.12 -9.23 5.48
C GLY A 12 -9.28 -8.28 4.27
N LEU A 13 -9.38 -8.82 3.05
CA LEU A 13 -9.64 -8.06 1.85
C LEU A 13 -11.07 -7.49 1.83
N ILE A 14 -12.09 -8.30 2.18
CA ILE A 14 -13.48 -7.85 2.24
C ILE A 14 -13.63 -6.68 3.22
N ILE A 15 -13.00 -6.75 4.39
CA ILE A 15 -13.01 -5.66 5.38
C ILE A 15 -12.41 -4.37 4.77
N ARG A 16 -11.26 -4.46 4.10
CA ARG A 16 -10.62 -3.30 3.47
C ARG A 16 -11.48 -2.71 2.36
N LEU A 17 -12.07 -3.54 1.51
CA LEU A 17 -12.98 -3.09 0.45
C LEU A 17 -14.22 -2.42 1.03
N ALA A 18 -14.81 -2.97 2.10
CA ALA A 18 -15.93 -2.34 2.80
C ALA A 18 -15.52 -0.97 3.38
N CYS A 19 -14.32 -0.85 3.95
CA CYS A 19 -13.79 0.42 4.43
C CYS A 19 -13.53 1.43 3.29
N VAL A 20 -13.07 1.00 2.11
CA VAL A 20 -12.93 1.88 0.93
C VAL A 20 -14.29 2.39 0.44
N LEU A 21 -15.31 1.53 0.40
CA LEU A 21 -16.67 1.94 0.06
C LEU A 21 -17.25 2.90 1.10
N TRP A 22 -16.99 2.63 2.39
CA TRP A 22 -17.36 3.54 3.47
C TRP A 22 -16.66 4.89 3.35
N ALA A 23 -15.37 4.90 3.03
CA ALA A 23 -14.59 6.11 2.80
C ALA A 23 -15.24 6.98 1.72
N GLU A 24 -15.61 6.38 0.59
CA GLU A 24 -16.27 7.09 -0.51
C GLU A 24 -17.61 7.70 -0.08
N TYR A 25 -18.41 6.95 0.68
CA TYR A 25 -19.67 7.46 1.21
C TYR A 25 -19.46 8.61 2.20
N GLN A 26 -18.54 8.44 3.16
CA GLN A 26 -18.23 9.45 4.17
C GLN A 26 -17.67 10.72 3.54
N ASP A 27 -16.77 10.60 2.57
CA ASP A 27 -16.17 11.74 1.87
C ASP A 27 -17.21 12.56 1.09
N ARG A 28 -18.30 11.95 0.62
CA ARG A 28 -19.38 12.67 -0.07
C ARG A 28 -20.41 13.30 0.86
N THR A 29 -20.64 12.70 2.03
CA THR A 29 -21.77 13.06 2.91
C THR A 29 -21.38 13.85 4.15
N MET A 30 -20.12 13.74 4.60
CA MET A 30 -19.67 14.32 5.86
C MET A 30 -18.64 15.45 5.64
N PRO A 31 -18.58 16.42 6.57
CA PRO A 31 -17.58 17.49 6.52
C PRO A 31 -16.17 16.95 6.81
N VAL A 32 -16.05 15.96 7.72
CA VAL A 32 -14.78 15.33 8.05
C VAL A 32 -14.52 14.17 7.10
N LYS A 33 -13.48 14.32 6.28
CA LYS A 33 -13.07 13.32 5.29
C LYS A 33 -12.42 12.11 5.97
N TYR A 34 -12.74 10.94 5.45
CA TYR A 34 -12.04 9.70 5.74
C TYR A 34 -10.70 9.66 5.02
N THR A 35 -10.66 10.12 3.76
CA THR A 35 -9.44 10.14 2.94
C THR A 35 -8.33 10.99 3.59
N ASP A 36 -7.10 10.51 3.47
CA ASP A 36 -5.90 11.23 3.91
C ASP A 36 -5.67 12.46 3.02
N VAL A 37 -5.23 13.57 3.61
CA VAL A 37 -4.94 14.81 2.89
C VAL A 37 -3.83 14.59 1.86
N ASP A 38 -2.87 13.72 2.18
CA ASP A 38 -1.79 13.38 1.26
C ASP A 38 -2.29 12.69 -0.02
N TYR A 39 -3.45 12.02 0.02
CA TYR A 39 -4.03 11.36 -1.16
C TYR A 39 -4.44 12.35 -2.25
N ASP A 40 -4.96 13.50 -1.85
CA ASP A 40 -5.30 14.60 -2.76
C ASP A 40 -4.03 15.20 -3.35
N VAL A 41 -2.97 15.35 -2.55
CA VAL A 41 -1.66 15.83 -3.02
C VAL A 41 -1.07 14.89 -4.08
N TYR A 42 -1.20 13.57 -3.91
CA TYR A 42 -0.74 12.62 -4.92
C TYR A 42 -1.56 12.70 -6.21
N THR A 43 -2.89 12.85 -6.08
CA THR A 43 -3.80 12.91 -7.21
C THR A 43 -3.60 14.22 -7.99
N ASP A 44 -3.34 15.33 -7.31
CA ASP A 44 -2.99 16.61 -7.93
C ASP A 44 -1.66 16.53 -8.69
N ALA A 45 -0.62 15.94 -8.10
CA ALA A 45 0.64 15.72 -8.82
C ALA A 45 0.47 14.82 -10.05
N SER A 46 -0.46 13.86 -9.99
CA SER A 46 -0.83 13.05 -11.15
C SER A 46 -1.52 13.89 -12.23
N ARG A 47 -2.36 14.87 -11.85
CA ARG A 47 -2.96 15.83 -12.80
C ARG A 47 -1.92 16.72 -13.47
N GLU A 48 -0.89 17.16 -12.74
CA GLU A 48 0.23 17.93 -13.32
C GLU A 48 0.94 17.13 -14.42
N ILE A 49 1.25 15.85 -14.15
CA ILE A 49 1.85 14.95 -15.16
C ILE A 49 0.99 14.88 -16.42
N LEU A 50 -0.34 14.85 -16.28
CA LEU A 50 -1.25 14.81 -17.42
C LEU A 50 -1.26 16.07 -18.26
N GLN A 51 -0.96 17.21 -17.65
CA GLN A 51 -0.84 18.48 -18.34
C GLN A 51 0.53 18.65 -19.01
N GLY A 52 1.43 17.67 -18.87
CA GLY A 52 2.81 17.72 -19.37
C GLY A 52 3.77 18.43 -18.42
N ASN A 53 3.32 18.75 -17.20
CA ASN A 53 4.11 19.41 -16.17
C ASN A 53 4.86 18.39 -15.31
N SER A 54 5.76 18.88 -14.46
CA SER A 54 6.43 18.06 -13.46
C SER A 54 5.49 17.77 -12.29
N PRO A 55 5.51 16.56 -11.68
CA PRO A 55 4.73 16.30 -10.46
C PRO A 55 5.13 17.22 -9.30
N PHE A 56 6.34 17.79 -9.34
CA PHE A 56 6.85 18.74 -8.35
C PHE A 56 6.33 20.17 -8.56
N ASP A 57 5.66 20.47 -9.67
CA ASP A 57 5.02 21.77 -9.88
C ASP A 57 3.83 21.95 -8.92
N ARG A 58 3.32 20.83 -8.37
CA ARG A 58 2.49 20.84 -7.16
C ARG A 58 3.34 21.16 -5.93
N THR A 59 3.19 22.38 -5.41
CA THR A 59 4.00 22.93 -4.31
C THR A 59 4.12 22.11 -3.03
N THR A 60 3.15 21.25 -2.71
CA THR A 60 3.15 20.39 -1.51
C THR A 60 3.57 18.94 -1.79
N TYR A 61 3.91 18.60 -3.03
CA TYR A 61 4.30 17.25 -3.41
C TYR A 61 5.77 16.97 -3.07
N ARG A 62 5.97 16.09 -2.09
CA ARG A 62 7.28 15.70 -1.54
C ARG A 62 7.63 14.21 -1.74
N TYR A 63 6.85 13.53 -2.57
CA TYR A 63 6.90 12.08 -2.71
C TYR A 63 7.66 11.68 -3.98
N THR A 64 8.06 10.41 -4.07
CA THR A 64 8.74 9.91 -5.27
C THR A 64 7.87 10.12 -6.52
N PRO A 65 8.40 10.63 -7.65
CA PRO A 65 7.59 10.89 -8.84
C PRO A 65 6.92 9.62 -9.38
N ILE A 66 7.53 8.44 -9.14
CA ILE A 66 6.96 7.14 -9.48
C ILE A 66 5.58 6.95 -8.85
N LEU A 67 5.34 7.46 -7.64
CA LEU A 67 4.06 7.40 -6.97
C LEU A 67 2.98 8.18 -7.73
N ALA A 68 3.29 9.39 -8.21
CA ALA A 68 2.35 10.15 -9.04
C ALA A 68 2.06 9.43 -10.36
N TYR A 69 3.06 8.82 -11.00
CA TYR A 69 2.83 8.00 -12.20
C TYR A 69 1.91 6.79 -11.93
N MET A 70 2.07 6.11 -10.80
CA MET A 70 1.20 4.98 -10.42
C MET A 70 -0.26 5.39 -10.18
N LEU A 71 -0.48 6.68 -9.86
CA LEU A 71 -1.79 7.25 -9.55
C LEU A 71 -2.42 8.02 -10.72
N LEU A 72 -1.81 8.02 -11.90
CA LEU A 72 -2.45 8.51 -13.12
C LEU A 72 -3.87 7.95 -13.34
N PRO A 73 -4.16 6.65 -13.07
CA PRO A 73 -5.52 6.14 -13.25
C PRO A 73 -6.54 6.72 -12.24
N ASN A 74 -6.10 7.40 -11.16
CA ASN A 74 -7.02 8.18 -10.32
C ASN A 74 -7.73 9.26 -11.13
N VAL A 75 -7.01 9.87 -12.07
CA VAL A 75 -7.54 10.97 -12.89
C VAL A 75 -8.27 10.44 -14.12
N TYR A 76 -7.75 9.38 -14.76
CA TYR A 76 -8.35 8.84 -15.98
C TYR A 76 -9.56 7.93 -15.76
N LEU A 77 -9.57 7.15 -14.68
CA LEU A 77 -10.57 6.11 -14.45
C LEU A 77 -11.48 6.45 -13.29
N HIS A 78 -10.92 6.53 -12.07
CA HIS A 78 -11.69 6.76 -10.86
C HIS A 78 -10.78 7.14 -9.69
N GLU A 79 -11.18 8.13 -8.89
CA GLU A 79 -10.38 8.64 -7.76
C GLU A 79 -10.06 7.56 -6.72
N ALA A 80 -10.86 6.51 -6.58
CA ALA A 80 -10.60 5.41 -5.66
C ALA A 80 -9.49 4.43 -6.11
N TRP A 81 -8.94 4.55 -7.34
CA TRP A 81 -7.94 3.62 -7.86
C TRP A 81 -6.71 3.48 -6.94
N GLY A 82 -6.17 4.59 -6.46
CA GLY A 82 -5.02 4.61 -5.56
C GLY A 82 -5.30 3.92 -4.22
N LYS A 83 -6.50 4.10 -3.66
CA LYS A 83 -6.93 3.37 -2.46
C LYS A 83 -6.90 1.85 -2.71
N LEU A 84 -7.35 1.39 -3.88
CA LEU A 84 -7.28 -0.02 -4.25
C LEU A 84 -5.83 -0.51 -4.42
N LEU A 85 -4.95 0.31 -5.00
CA LEU A 85 -3.53 0.01 -5.12
C LEU A 85 -2.86 -0.16 -3.74
N PHE A 86 -3.19 0.70 -2.78
CA PHE A 86 -2.64 0.64 -1.42
C PHE A 86 -3.21 -0.54 -0.62
N VAL A 87 -4.50 -0.83 -0.77
CA VAL A 87 -5.12 -2.05 -0.22
C VAL A 87 -4.46 -3.31 -0.80
N ALA A 88 -4.22 -3.36 -2.10
CA ALA A 88 -3.52 -4.47 -2.74
C ALA A 88 -2.09 -4.61 -2.19
N SER A 89 -1.38 -3.49 -2.03
CA SER A 89 -0.02 -3.46 -1.47
C SER A 89 0.01 -3.99 -0.03
N ASP A 90 -0.94 -3.58 0.81
CA ASP A 90 -1.06 -4.07 2.19
C ASP A 90 -1.42 -5.56 2.27
N MET A 91 -2.26 -6.07 1.37
CA MET A 91 -2.53 -7.52 1.29
C MET A 91 -1.29 -8.32 0.89
N ILE A 92 -0.45 -7.78 0.00
CA ILE A 92 0.83 -8.40 -0.37
C ILE A 92 1.81 -8.34 0.80
N VAL A 93 1.85 -7.23 1.56
CA VAL A 93 2.63 -7.11 2.81
C VAL A 93 2.26 -8.24 3.78
N GLY A 94 0.96 -8.47 4.02
CA GLY A 94 0.50 -9.58 4.85
C GLY A 94 0.96 -10.95 4.34
N TYR A 95 0.92 -11.15 3.02
CA TYR A 95 1.41 -12.39 2.41
C TYR A 95 2.92 -12.57 2.55
N LEU A 96 3.70 -11.51 2.35
CA LEU A 96 5.15 -11.52 2.52
C LEU A 96 5.54 -11.80 3.97
N LEU A 97 4.83 -11.22 4.94
CA LEU A 97 5.04 -11.51 6.35
C LEU A 97 4.85 -13.02 6.61
N TYR A 98 3.74 -13.59 6.15
CA TYR A 98 3.49 -15.03 6.24
C TYR A 98 4.62 -15.84 5.57
N ALA A 99 5.03 -15.48 4.37
CA ALA A 99 6.07 -16.18 3.62
C ALA A 99 7.44 -16.10 4.33
N ILE A 100 7.80 -14.95 4.90
CA ILE A 100 9.03 -14.76 5.67
C ILE A 100 9.03 -15.62 6.93
N LEU A 101 7.91 -15.67 7.67
CA LEU A 101 7.78 -16.51 8.86
C LEU A 101 7.91 -18.00 8.52
N MET A 102 7.30 -18.43 7.41
CA MET A 102 7.45 -19.80 6.91
C MET A 102 8.90 -20.11 6.50
N MET A 103 9.61 -19.18 5.87
CA MET A 103 11.04 -19.34 5.54
C MET A 103 11.94 -19.46 6.77
N ARG A 104 11.52 -18.92 7.92
CA ARG A 104 12.22 -19.09 9.20
C ARG A 104 11.85 -20.38 9.94
N ALA A 105 11.26 -21.36 9.23
CA ALA A 105 10.82 -22.65 9.77
C ALA A 105 9.79 -22.53 10.92
N MET A 106 9.03 -21.43 10.98
CA MET A 106 7.95 -21.30 11.94
C MET A 106 6.80 -22.24 11.58
N PRO A 107 6.12 -22.89 12.55
CA PRO A 107 4.92 -23.66 12.29
C PRO A 107 3.85 -22.80 11.62
N GLU A 108 3.17 -23.35 10.61
CA GLU A 108 2.17 -22.62 9.82
C GLU A 108 1.07 -21.99 10.67
N ALA A 109 0.64 -22.69 11.73
CA ALA A 109 -0.37 -22.20 12.66
C ALA A 109 0.08 -20.93 13.41
N SER A 110 1.36 -20.85 13.79
CA SER A 110 1.92 -19.67 14.45
C SER A 110 2.14 -18.55 13.44
N ALA A 111 2.66 -18.87 12.25
CA ALA A 111 2.89 -17.90 11.19
C ALA A 111 1.59 -17.19 10.76
N ILE A 112 0.48 -17.94 10.62
CA ILE A 112 -0.81 -17.35 10.29
C ILE A 112 -1.35 -16.49 11.43
N ASN A 113 -1.18 -16.89 12.70
CA ASN A 113 -1.62 -16.09 13.84
C ASN A 113 -0.91 -14.73 13.90
N TYR A 114 0.41 -14.68 13.66
CA TYR A 114 1.13 -13.40 13.56
C TYR A 114 0.69 -12.58 12.34
N THR A 115 0.36 -13.23 11.24
CA THR A 115 -0.16 -12.54 10.05
C THR A 115 -1.55 -11.96 10.27
N MET A 116 -2.41 -12.65 11.03
CA MET A 116 -3.71 -12.13 11.44
C MET A 116 -3.57 -10.83 12.25
N TRP A 117 -2.57 -10.75 13.13
CA TRP A 117 -2.31 -9.52 13.87
C TRP A 117 -2.06 -8.34 12.95
N TRP A 118 -1.34 -8.52 11.84
CA TRP A 118 -1.19 -7.46 10.82
C TRP A 118 -2.50 -7.20 10.07
N LEU A 119 -3.11 -8.25 9.50
CA LEU A 119 -4.27 -8.12 8.61
C LEU A 119 -5.50 -7.50 9.27
N TYR A 120 -5.70 -7.76 10.57
CA TYR A 120 -6.86 -7.27 11.33
C TYR A 120 -6.52 -6.12 12.28
N HIS A 121 -5.30 -5.58 12.21
CA HIS A 121 -4.95 -4.40 12.99
C HIS A 121 -5.72 -3.18 12.48
N PRO A 122 -6.46 -2.45 13.34
CA PRO A 122 -7.26 -1.31 12.90
C PRO A 122 -6.40 -0.19 12.27
N PHE A 123 -5.16 0.01 12.72
CA PHE A 123 -4.27 0.98 12.11
C PHE A 123 -3.79 0.56 10.72
N SER A 124 -3.45 -0.72 10.52
CA SER A 124 -3.01 -1.21 9.20
C SER A 124 -4.14 -1.07 8.17
N ILE A 125 -5.35 -1.49 8.55
CA ILE A 125 -6.54 -1.34 7.73
C ILE A 125 -6.74 0.13 7.38
N ASN A 126 -6.83 1.03 8.37
CA ASN A 126 -7.08 2.45 8.13
C ASN A 126 -6.00 3.13 7.29
N ILE A 127 -4.70 2.86 7.50
CA ILE A 127 -3.63 3.47 6.69
C ILE A 127 -3.81 3.11 5.21
N SER A 128 -4.09 1.84 4.91
CA SER A 128 -4.29 1.39 3.53
C SER A 128 -5.56 1.96 2.88
N THR A 129 -6.68 2.01 3.62
CA THR A 129 -7.99 2.38 3.09
C THR A 129 -8.20 3.88 3.01
N ARG A 130 -7.49 4.67 3.83
CA ARG A 130 -7.50 6.14 3.78
C ARG A 130 -6.74 6.71 2.59
N GLY A 131 -5.94 5.91 1.88
CA GLY A 131 -5.19 6.40 0.72
C GLY A 131 -3.72 6.72 1.01
N ASN A 132 -3.11 6.15 2.06
CA ASN A 132 -1.73 6.47 2.39
C ASN A 132 -0.72 5.53 1.66
N ALA A 133 0.26 6.15 1.00
CA ALA A 133 1.33 5.49 0.25
C ALA A 133 2.37 4.77 1.14
N ASP A 134 2.35 4.96 2.46
CA ASP A 134 3.20 4.26 3.43
C ASP A 134 3.13 2.73 3.26
N THR A 135 1.97 2.20 2.84
CA THR A 135 1.78 0.77 2.54
C THR A 135 2.70 0.26 1.44
N VAL A 136 2.99 1.08 0.42
CA VAL A 136 3.92 0.76 -0.66
C VAL A 136 5.36 0.75 -0.15
N VAL A 137 5.71 1.68 0.75
CA VAL A 137 7.04 1.71 1.38
C VAL A 137 7.27 0.45 2.21
N VAL A 138 6.29 0.06 3.03
CA VAL A 138 6.35 -1.18 3.82
C VAL A 138 6.47 -2.41 2.91
N LEU A 139 5.73 -2.44 1.79
CA LEU A 139 5.84 -3.48 0.78
C LEU A 139 7.27 -3.62 0.23
N LEU A 140 7.87 -2.51 -0.21
CA LEU A 140 9.23 -2.50 -0.74
C LEU A 140 10.27 -2.93 0.30
N CYS A 141 10.11 -2.51 1.57
CA CYS A 141 10.94 -2.95 2.68
C CYS A 141 10.86 -4.46 2.91
N LEU A 142 9.65 -5.04 2.93
CA LEU A 142 9.48 -6.48 3.12
C LEU A 142 9.94 -7.29 1.91
N LEU A 143 9.74 -6.80 0.68
CA LEU A 143 10.28 -7.42 -0.52
C LEU A 143 11.81 -7.47 -0.47
N THR A 144 12.46 -6.39 -0.01
CA THR A 144 13.91 -6.34 0.18
C THR A 144 14.37 -7.45 1.13
N ILE A 145 13.74 -7.58 2.31
CA ILE A 145 14.05 -8.64 3.28
C ILE A 145 13.80 -10.02 2.69
N TYR A 146 12.67 -10.20 1.99
CA TYR A 146 12.29 -11.47 1.37
C TYR A 146 13.33 -11.95 0.34
N PHE A 147 13.75 -11.08 -0.58
CA PHE A 147 14.75 -11.41 -1.59
C PHE A 147 16.15 -11.58 -1.00
N LEU A 148 16.49 -10.82 0.05
CA LEU A 148 17.73 -10.99 0.80
C LEU A 148 17.80 -12.40 1.42
N MET A 149 16.70 -12.86 2.04
CA MET A 149 16.62 -14.22 2.60
C MET A 149 16.74 -15.30 1.52
N LYS A 150 16.26 -15.04 0.31
CA LYS A 150 16.43 -15.93 -0.85
C LYS A 150 17.81 -15.85 -1.50
N LYS A 151 18.73 -15.01 -0.99
CA LYS A 151 20.06 -14.74 -1.55
C LYS A 151 20.05 -14.06 -2.93
N HIS A 152 18.93 -13.44 -3.32
CA HIS A 152 18.82 -12.67 -4.56
C HIS A 152 19.26 -11.22 -4.35
N LEU A 153 20.58 -11.03 -4.19
CA LEU A 153 21.16 -9.75 -3.73
C LEU A 153 20.89 -8.57 -4.67
N VAL A 154 20.96 -8.78 -5.99
CA VAL A 154 20.74 -7.71 -6.99
C VAL A 154 19.32 -7.15 -6.89
N VAL A 155 18.32 -8.04 -6.81
CA VAL A 155 16.91 -7.65 -6.69
C VAL A 155 16.66 -6.93 -5.37
N ALA A 156 17.22 -7.45 -4.26
CA ALA A 156 17.11 -6.80 -2.96
C ALA A 156 17.75 -5.40 -2.95
N ALA A 157 18.91 -5.22 -3.57
CA ALA A 157 19.58 -3.93 -3.67
C ALA A 157 18.75 -2.92 -4.48
N LEU A 158 18.20 -3.33 -5.63
CA LEU A 158 17.33 -2.47 -6.43
C LEU A 158 16.12 -2.00 -5.63
N LEU A 159 15.40 -2.93 -4.99
CA LEU A 159 14.23 -2.60 -4.16
C LEU A 159 14.59 -1.67 -3.00
N TYR A 160 15.74 -1.89 -2.35
CA TYR A 160 16.22 -1.04 -1.27
C TYR A 160 16.50 0.39 -1.74
N VAL A 161 17.13 0.57 -2.91
CA VAL A 161 17.36 1.90 -3.48
C VAL A 161 16.04 2.64 -3.68
N TYR A 162 14.99 1.97 -4.15
CA TYR A 162 13.67 2.58 -4.29
C TYR A 162 13.02 2.95 -2.95
N THR A 163 13.34 2.24 -1.85
CA THR A 163 12.89 2.65 -0.49
C THR A 163 13.61 3.91 0.02
N GLN A 164 14.87 4.09 -0.36
CA GLN A 164 15.76 5.17 0.12
C GLN A 164 15.76 6.40 -0.79
N CYS A 165 15.04 6.37 -1.93
CA CYS A 165 14.95 7.52 -2.81
C CYS A 165 14.41 8.71 -1.99
N PRO A 166 15.16 9.82 -1.88
CA PRO A 166 14.93 10.81 -0.84
C PRO A 166 13.51 11.39 -0.93
N TRP A 167 12.72 11.19 0.12
CA TRP A 167 11.43 11.84 0.36
C TRP A 167 11.57 13.34 0.71
N ARG A 168 12.69 13.94 0.29
CA ARG A 168 13.11 15.32 0.55
C ARG A 168 13.97 15.78 -0.63
N CYS A 169 13.32 16.39 -1.61
CA CYS A 169 13.94 17.48 -2.36
C CYS A 169 13.43 18.78 -1.73
#